data_AF-A0A7S2GAA0-F1
#
_entry.id   AF-A0A7S2GAA0-F1
#
_cell.length_a   1.000
_cell.length_b   1.000
_cell.length_c   1.000
_cell.angle_alpha   90.00
_cell.angle_beta   90.00
_cell.angle_gamma   90.00
#
_symmetry.space_group_name_H-M   'P 1'
#
loop_
_entity.id
_entity.type
_entity.pdbx_description
1 polymer ?
#
loop_
_entity_poly.entity_id
_entity_poly.type
_entity_poly.pdbx_seq_one_letter_code
_entity_poly.pdbx_strand_id
1 'polypeptide(L)'
;SVHQSMKFIDTHVHLWSAAKLPPWLIGDASVAPIARDRSIPDYQSDAGAGLARCVYMEVDVSPEDREREATEVILLCKDASNPLCGAVIGAPVVDGSVADFTAWVQRWSA
;
A
#
# COMPACT_ATOMS: atom_id res chain seq x y z
N SER A 1 -25.74 21.78 16.75
CA SER A 1 -25.77 20.34 16.44
C SER A 1 -24.70 20.11 15.39
N VAL A 2 -23.52 19.66 15.82
CA VAL A 2 -22.35 19.56 14.94
C VAL A 2 -22.41 18.17 14.32
N HIS A 3 -22.48 18.06 13.00
CA HIS A 3 -22.41 16.78 12.30
C HIS A 3 -21.14 16.07 12.72
N GLN A 4 -21.26 15.05 13.57
CA GLN A 4 -20.17 14.12 13.83
C GLN A 4 -19.83 13.49 12.48
N SER A 5 -18.59 13.67 12.01
CA SER A 5 -18.14 13.04 10.78
C SER A 5 -18.31 11.53 10.92
N MET A 6 -19.06 10.94 9.98
CA MET A 6 -19.26 9.49 9.93
C MET A 6 -17.88 8.83 9.84
N LYS A 7 -17.62 7.87 10.75
CA LYS A 7 -16.38 7.10 10.69
C LYS A 7 -16.44 6.11 9.53
N PHE A 8 -15.37 6.00 8.76
CA PHE A 8 -15.26 5.07 7.66
C PHE A 8 -13.93 4.31 7.66
N ILE A 9 -13.92 3.17 6.96
CA ILE A 9 -12.74 2.37 6.69
C ILE A 9 -12.53 2.40 5.18
N ASP A 10 -11.34 2.78 4.74
CA ASP A 10 -10.96 2.69 3.33
C ASP A 10 -10.20 1.38 3.09
N THR A 11 -10.77 0.51 2.27
CA THR A 11 -10.20 -0.81 2.00
C THR A 11 -9.18 -0.82 0.86
N HIS A 12 -8.91 0.32 0.22
CA HIS A 12 -8.08 0.40 -0.98
C HIS A 12 -7.24 1.67 -1.01
N VAL A 13 -6.07 1.62 -0.37
CA VAL A 13 -5.12 2.74 -0.34
C VAL A 13 -3.79 2.34 -0.95
N HIS A 14 -3.33 3.09 -1.95
CA HIS A 14 -2.00 2.95 -2.51
C HIS A 14 -1.04 3.95 -1.87
N LEU A 15 0.13 3.47 -1.47
CA LEU A 15 1.22 4.27 -0.90
C LEU A 15 2.51 3.92 -1.67
N TRP A 16 3.35 4.91 -1.95
CA TRP A 16 4.64 4.69 -2.61
C TRP A 16 5.59 5.85 -2.34
N SER A 17 6.88 5.64 -2.60
CA SER A 17 7.88 6.71 -2.54
C SER A 17 8.43 7.05 -3.92
N ALA A 18 8.66 8.34 -4.18
CA ALA A 18 9.39 8.90 -5.32
C ALA A 18 10.82 8.34 -5.46
N ALA A 19 11.45 7.93 -4.35
CA ALA A 19 12.77 7.32 -4.38
C ALA A 19 12.74 5.81 -4.70
N LYS A 20 11.56 5.18 -4.61
CA LYS A 20 11.32 3.74 -4.82
C LYS A 20 10.11 3.55 -5.74
N LEU A 21 10.00 4.39 -6.76
CA LEU A 21 8.83 4.43 -7.61
C LEU A 21 8.63 3.06 -8.28
N PRO A 22 7.41 2.53 -8.32
CA PRO A 22 7.04 1.50 -9.26
C PRO A 22 7.61 1.82 -10.66
N PRO A 23 8.13 0.83 -11.40
CA PRO A 23 8.78 1.06 -12.69
C PRO A 23 7.93 1.88 -13.67
N TRP A 24 6.61 1.74 -13.59
CA TRP A 24 5.64 2.42 -14.44
C TRP A 24 5.47 3.92 -14.17
N LEU A 25 6.04 4.46 -13.06
CA LEU A 25 6.03 5.90 -12.77
C LEU A 25 7.22 6.67 -13.38
N ILE A 26 8.20 5.96 -13.96
CA ILE A 26 9.42 6.57 -14.50
C ILE A 26 9.30 6.72 -16.02
N GLY A 27 9.55 7.93 -16.52
CA GLY A 27 9.69 8.19 -17.96
C GLY A 27 8.38 8.34 -18.75
N ASP A 28 7.22 8.20 -18.09
CA ASP A 28 5.92 8.49 -18.68
C ASP A 28 5.41 9.85 -18.17
N ALA A 29 5.29 10.83 -19.07
CA ALA A 29 4.80 12.16 -18.72
C ALA A 29 3.31 12.17 -18.34
N SER A 30 2.53 11.17 -18.74
CA SER A 30 1.10 11.06 -18.40
C SER A 30 0.86 10.77 -16.92
N VAL A 31 1.82 10.14 -16.24
CA VAL A 31 1.76 9.83 -14.80
C VAL A 31 2.48 10.86 -13.93
N ALA A 32 3.02 11.93 -14.51
CA ALA A 32 3.68 13.02 -13.78
C ALA A 32 2.85 13.58 -12.60
N PRO A 33 1.51 13.70 -12.64
CA PRO A 33 0.72 14.19 -11.51
C PRO A 33 0.81 13.33 -10.23
N ILE A 34 1.19 12.06 -10.38
CA ILE A 34 1.28 11.06 -9.31
C ILE A 34 2.72 10.58 -9.05
N ALA A 35 3.70 11.03 -9.83
CA ALA A 35 5.13 10.74 -9.67
C ALA A 35 5.77 11.53 -8.50
N ARG A 36 5.25 11.35 -7.29
CA ARG A 36 5.70 11.95 -6.03
C ARG A 36 5.45 10.99 -4.88
N ASP A 37 6.07 11.23 -3.73
CA ASP A 37 5.77 10.45 -2.52
C ASP A 37 4.27 10.49 -2.19
N ARG A 38 3.71 9.35 -1.79
CA ARG A 38 2.37 9.20 -1.22
C ARG A 38 2.50 8.43 0.09
N SER A 39 2.65 9.18 1.18
CA SER A 39 2.81 8.66 2.53
C SER A 39 1.48 8.54 3.28
N ILE A 40 1.49 7.86 4.43
CA ILE A 40 0.30 7.78 5.29
C ILE A 40 -0.15 9.17 5.78
N PRO A 41 0.74 10.07 6.24
CA PRO A 41 0.35 11.44 6.58
C PRO A 41 -0.34 12.20 5.43
N ASP A 42 0.18 12.06 4.20
CA ASP A 42 -0.45 12.69 3.02
C ASP A 42 -1.86 12.15 2.83
N TYR A 43 -2.02 10.82 2.89
CA TYR A 43 -3.31 10.17 2.76
C TYR A 43 -4.30 10.58 3.86
N GLN A 44 -3.87 10.69 5.12
CA GLN A 44 -4.73 11.16 6.21
C GLN A 44 -5.23 12.59 5.98
N SER A 45 -4.37 13.45 5.43
CA SER A 45 -4.75 14.81 5.05
C SER A 45 -5.78 14.82 3.91
N ASP A 46 -5.59 13.95 2.90
CA ASP A 46 -6.47 13.84 1.74
C ASP A 46 -7.85 13.23 2.09
N ALA A 47 -7.87 12.19 2.94
CA ALA A 47 -9.09 11.45 3.31
C ALA A 47 -10.05 12.27 4.20
N GLY A 48 -9.52 13.28 4.90
CA GLY A 48 -10.31 14.20 5.72
C GLY A 48 -10.82 13.60 7.03
N ALA A 49 -11.71 14.35 7.70
CA ALA A 49 -12.22 13.99 9.01
C ALA A 49 -13.17 12.79 8.92
N GLY A 50 -12.81 11.66 9.55
CA GLY A 50 -13.65 10.46 9.62
C GLY A 50 -12.92 9.15 9.29
N LEU A 51 -11.74 9.22 8.68
CA LEU A 51 -10.91 8.04 8.44
C LEU A 51 -10.59 7.34 9.76
N ALA A 52 -11.15 6.14 9.96
CA ALA A 52 -10.91 5.34 11.15
C ALA A 52 -9.75 4.36 10.94
N ARG A 53 -9.68 3.72 9.77
CA ARG A 53 -8.66 2.75 9.37
C ARG A 53 -8.53 2.70 7.86
N CYS A 54 -7.39 2.19 7.38
CA CYS A 54 -7.23 1.84 5.98
C CYS A 54 -6.51 0.52 5.74
N VAL A 55 -6.72 -0.06 4.56
CA VAL A 55 -6.02 -1.25 4.06
C VAL A 55 -5.17 -0.84 2.87
N TYR A 56 -3.89 -1.19 2.91
CA TYR A 56 -2.96 -0.97 1.82
C TYR A 56 -3.26 -1.89 0.63
N MET A 57 -3.07 -1.39 -0.58
CA MET A 57 -3.05 -2.13 -1.84
C MET A 57 -1.68 -1.96 -2.52
N GLU A 58 -1.09 -3.08 -2.92
CA GLU A 58 0.16 -3.15 -3.69
C GLU A 58 0.16 -2.24 -4.93
N VAL A 59 1.34 -1.82 -5.38
CA VAL A 59 1.51 -0.84 -6.47
C VAL A 59 2.22 -1.41 -7.69
N ASP A 60 2.22 -2.74 -7.84
CA ASP A 60 2.87 -3.48 -8.92
C ASP A 60 4.36 -3.13 -9.07
N VAL A 61 5.09 -3.26 -7.95
CA VAL A 61 6.55 -3.13 -7.96
C VAL A 61 7.19 -4.23 -8.82
N SER A 62 8.44 -4.00 -9.23
CA SER A 62 9.19 -5.03 -9.95
C SER A 62 9.34 -6.33 -9.12
N PRO A 63 9.50 -7.49 -9.76
CA PRO A 63 9.56 -8.78 -9.07
C PRO A 63 10.56 -8.83 -7.91
N GLU A 64 11.74 -8.23 -8.08
CA GLU A 64 12.80 -8.16 -7.08
C GLU A 64 12.47 -7.30 -5.86
N ASP A 65 11.47 -6.42 -5.95
CA ASP A 65 11.10 -5.47 -4.91
C ASP A 65 9.90 -5.92 -4.07
N ARG A 66 9.16 -6.96 -4.47
CA ARG A 66 7.95 -7.44 -3.79
C ARG A 66 8.19 -7.81 -2.32
N GLU A 67 9.30 -8.49 -2.01
CA GLU A 67 9.61 -8.87 -0.62
C GLU A 67 9.87 -7.63 0.24
N ARG A 68 10.54 -6.62 -0.33
CA ARG A 68 10.80 -5.36 0.37
C ARG A 68 9.50 -4.61 0.62
N GLU A 69 8.66 -4.46 -0.41
CA GLU A 69 7.35 -3.82 -0.29
C GLU A 69 6.48 -4.50 0.79
N ALA A 70 6.31 -5.82 0.72
CA ALA A 70 5.54 -6.57 1.72
C ALA A 70 6.09 -6.37 3.14
N THR A 71 7.42 -6.41 3.31
CA THR A 71 8.06 -6.16 4.62
C THR A 71 7.75 -4.76 5.15
N GLU A 72 7.95 -3.73 4.32
CA GLU A 72 7.75 -2.33 4.71
C GLU A 72 6.29 -2.06 5.10
N VAL A 73 5.34 -2.52 4.30
CA VAL A 73 3.91 -2.32 4.58
C VAL A 73 3.45 -3.07 5.83
N ILE A 74 3.94 -4.29 6.07
CA ILE A 74 3.60 -5.04 7.28
C ILE A 74 4.15 -4.35 8.54
N LEU A 75 5.33 -3.73 8.46
CA LEU A 75 5.85 -2.91 9.55
C LEU A 75 4.95 -1.69 9.79
N LEU A 76 4.44 -1.04 8.74
CA LEU A 76 3.46 0.04 8.87
C LEU A 76 2.16 -0.43 9.53
N CYS A 77 1.61 -1.59 9.13
CA CYS A 77 0.40 -2.14 9.75
C CYS A 77 0.58 -2.49 11.25
N LYS A 78 1.81 -2.75 11.70
CA LYS A 78 2.13 -3.04 13.11
C LYS A 78 2.28 -1.77 13.95
N ASP A 79 2.49 -0.62 13.32
CA ASP A 79 2.60 0.66 14.00
C ASP A 79 1.20 1.24 14.28
N ALA A 80 0.79 1.15 15.55
CA ALA A 80 -0.51 1.65 16.02
C ALA A 80 -0.64 3.19 15.98
N SER A 81 0.42 3.93 15.66
CA SER A 81 0.37 5.40 15.52
C SER A 81 -0.31 5.86 14.23
N ASN A 82 -0.52 4.94 13.28
CA ASN A 82 -1.10 5.23 11.97
C ASN A 82 -2.38 4.38 11.72
N PRO A 83 -3.25 4.76 10.76
CA PRO A 83 -4.53 4.09 10.52
C PRO A 83 -4.45 2.77 9.73
N LEU A 84 -3.28 2.39 9.22
CA LEU A 84 -3.12 1.22 8.36
C LEU A 84 -3.29 -0.06 9.20
N CYS A 85 -4.28 -0.88 8.88
CA CYS A 85 -4.62 -2.07 9.68
C CYS A 85 -4.55 -3.39 8.92
N GLY A 86 -4.19 -3.35 7.65
CA GLY A 86 -4.05 -4.52 6.80
C GLY A 86 -3.41 -4.16 5.48
N ALA A 87 -3.00 -5.19 4.74
CA ALA A 87 -2.37 -5.04 3.45
C ALA A 87 -2.82 -6.15 2.49
N VAL A 88 -3.05 -5.77 1.25
CA VAL A 88 -3.11 -6.66 0.09
C VAL A 88 -1.75 -6.57 -0.60
N ILE A 89 -0.99 -7.66 -0.56
CA ILE A 89 0.37 -7.73 -1.10
C ILE A 89 0.39 -8.39 -2.48
N GLY A 90 1.29 -7.93 -3.36
CA GLY A 90 1.51 -8.57 -4.65
C GLY A 90 2.09 -9.98 -4.49
N ALA A 91 1.71 -10.91 -5.37
CA ALA A 91 2.17 -12.30 -5.35
C ALA A 91 2.75 -12.70 -6.72
N PRO A 92 3.72 -13.63 -6.78
CA PRO A 92 4.39 -14.04 -8.02
C PRO A 92 3.53 -15.02 -8.84
N VAL A 93 2.34 -14.58 -9.28
CA VAL A 93 1.36 -15.44 -9.96
C VAL A 93 1.71 -15.69 -11.44
N VAL A 94 2.50 -14.81 -12.04
CA VAL A 94 2.84 -14.85 -13.48
C VAL A 94 4.29 -15.30 -13.71
N ASP A 95 5.19 -14.97 -12.79
CA ASP A 95 6.64 -15.18 -12.89
C ASP A 95 7.18 -16.18 -11.86
N GLY A 96 6.30 -16.86 -11.12
CA GLY A 96 6.64 -17.90 -10.14
C GLY A 96 5.92 -19.22 -10.37
N SER A 97 6.28 -20.23 -9.58
CA SER A 97 5.57 -21.51 -9.54
C SER A 97 4.43 -21.49 -8.52
N VAL A 98 3.53 -22.48 -8.59
CA VAL A 98 2.49 -22.70 -7.56
C VAL A 98 3.10 -22.91 -6.17
N ALA A 99 4.28 -23.53 -6.09
CA ALA A 99 5.01 -23.71 -4.84
C ALA A 99 5.49 -22.37 -4.28
N ASP A 100 6.02 -21.49 -5.15
CA ASP A 100 6.44 -20.14 -4.77
C ASP A 100 5.25 -19.32 -4.28
N PHE A 101 4.12 -19.36 -4.98
CA PHE A 101 2.88 -18.71 -4.54
C PHE A 101 2.40 -19.24 -3.17
N THR A 102 2.44 -20.56 -2.96
CA THR A 102 2.01 -21.16 -1.68
C THR A 102 2.91 -20.73 -0.54
N ALA A 103 4.23 -20.78 -0.73
CA ALA A 103 5.21 -20.31 0.25
C ALA A 103 5.05 -18.80 0.52
N TRP A 104 4.73 -18.02 -0.51
CA TRP A 104 4.45 -16.59 -0.39
C TRP A 104 3.24 -16.31 0.50
N VAL A 105 2.12 -16.99 0.24
CA VAL A 105 0.91 -16.87 1.07
C VAL A 105 1.22 -17.22 2.52
N GLN A 106 1.89 -18.36 2.77
CA GLN A 106 2.24 -18.78 4.13
C GLN A 106 3.13 -17.78 4.86
N ARG A 107 4.07 -17.15 4.16
CA ARG A 107 5.01 -16.19 4.74
C ARG A 107 4.33 -14.91 5.24
N TRP A 108 3.29 -14.48 4.52
CA TRP A 108 2.71 -13.16 4.72
C TRP A 108 1.27 -13.16 5.25
N SER A 109 0.58 -14.31 5.25
CA SER A 109 -0.65 -14.50 5.99
C SER A 109 -0.33 -14.55 7.49
N ALA A 110 -0.82 -13.59 8.26
CA ALA A 110 -0.71 -13.54 9.72
C ALA A 110 -2.08 -13.78 10.37
#